data_AF-A0A507ZDK7-F1
#
_entry.id   AF-A0A507ZDK7-F1
#
_cell.length_a   1.000
_cell.length_b   1.000
_cell.length_c   1.000
_cell.angle_alpha   90.00
_cell.angle_beta   90.00
_cell.angle_gamma   90.00
#
_symmetry.space_group_name_H-M   'P 1'
#
loop_
_entity.id
_entity.type
_entity.pdbx_description
1 polymer ?
#
loop_
_entity_poly.entity_id
_entity_poly.type
_entity_poly.pdbx_seq_one_letter_code
_entity_poly.pdbx_strand_id
1 'polypeptide(L)' 'MDKTAQIKSNLIARIKDSEDIQFLKALQTIFDTSEKALYALSPEQEESILIGRKQIKNGQFSSNESVISEMKEWLVKE' A
#
# COMPACT_ATOMS: atom_id res chain seq x y z
N MET A 1 -23.14 -27.26 -12.43
CA MET A 1 -22.80 -25.82 -12.27
C MET A 1 -21.66 -25.72 -11.29
N ASP A 2 -20.67 -24.88 -11.58
CA ASP A 2 -19.50 -24.67 -10.72
C ASP A 2 -19.95 -24.05 -9.37
N LYS A 3 -19.62 -24.71 -8.25
CA LYS A 3 -19.97 -24.26 -6.90
C LYS A 3 -19.43 -22.85 -6.63
N THR A 4 -18.30 -22.50 -7.25
CA THR A 4 -17.71 -21.16 -7.17
C THR A 4 -18.59 -20.12 -7.83
N ALA A 5 -19.13 -20.42 -9.02
CA ALA A 5 -20.03 -19.52 -9.74
C ALA A 5 -21.33 -19.25 -8.96
N GLN A 6 -21.86 -20.27 -8.27
CA GLN A 6 -23.06 -20.12 -7.43
C GLN A 6 -22.81 -19.20 -6.22
N ILE A 7 -21.67 -19.40 -5.53
CA ILE A 7 -21.30 -18.55 -4.38
C ILE A 7 -21.13 -17.09 -4.81
N LYS A 8 -20.45 -16.84 -5.95
CA LYS A 8 -20.27 -15.49 -6.51
C LYS A 8 -21.62 -14.83 -6.82
N SER A 9 -22.53 -15.55 -7.47
CA SER A 9 -23.86 -15.03 -7.80
C SER A 9 -24.66 -14.63 -6.56
N ASN A 10 -24.61 -15.45 -5.51
CA ASN A 10 -25.31 -15.17 -4.25
C ASN A 10 -24.74 -13.94 -3.53
N LEU A 11 -23.41 -13.79 -3.51
CA LEU A 11 -22.75 -12.63 -2.93
C LEU A 11 -23.12 -11.33 -3.66
N ILE A 12 -23.08 -11.34 -4.98
CA ILE A 12 -23.45 -10.17 -5.80
C ILE A 12 -24.89 -9.75 -5.52
N ALA A 13 -25.82 -10.71 -5.48
CA ALA A 13 -27.21 -10.42 -5.16
C ALA A 13 -27.35 -9.80 -3.76
N ARG A 14 -26.68 -10.37 -2.75
CA ARG A 14 -26.73 -9.87 -1.37
C ARG A 14 -26.16 -8.46 -1.23
N ILE A 15 -25.10 -8.13 -1.96
CA ILE A 15 -24.50 -6.79 -1.98
C ILE A 15 -25.45 -5.79 -2.64
N LYS A 16 -26.04 -6.17 -3.79
CA LYS A 16 -26.96 -5.30 -4.54
C LYS A 16 -28.22 -4.96 -3.75
N ASP A 17 -28.72 -5.89 -2.95
CA ASP A 17 -29.95 -5.73 -2.17
C ASP A 17 -29.72 -5.05 -0.80
N SER A 18 -28.47 -4.80 -0.42
CA SER A 18 -28.16 -4.23 0.91
C SER A 18 -28.13 -2.70 0.89
N GLU A 19 -28.87 -2.08 1.81
CA GLU A 19 -28.83 -0.63 2.06
C GLU A 19 -27.98 -0.27 3.31
N ASP A 20 -27.44 -1.26 4.01
CA ASP A 20 -26.65 -1.07 5.22
C ASP A 20 -25.19 -0.72 4.87
N ILE A 21 -24.88 0.57 4.93
CA ILE A 21 -23.55 1.09 4.61
C ILE A 21 -22.45 0.55 5.54
N GLN A 22 -22.75 0.24 6.81
CA GLN A 22 -21.75 -0.28 7.75
C GLN A 22 -21.42 -1.73 7.41
N PHE A 23 -22.43 -2.52 7.08
CA PHE A 23 -22.26 -3.87 6.58
C PHE A 23 -21.45 -3.90 5.28
N LEU A 24 -21.79 -3.05 4.31
CA LEU A 24 -21.06 -2.95 3.04
C LEU A 24 -19.59 -2.54 3.23
N LYS A 25 -19.31 -1.60 4.15
CA LYS A 25 -17.93 -1.21 4.49
C LYS A 25 -17.13 -2.34 5.15
N ALA A 26 -17.77 -3.12 6.03
CA ALA A 26 -17.15 -4.28 6.64
C ALA A 26 -16.79 -5.34 5.58
N LEU A 27 -17.72 -5.62 4.65
CA LEU A 27 -17.47 -6.52 3.53
C LEU A 27 -16.34 -6.04 2.62
N GLN A 28 -16.33 -4.75 2.27
CA GLN A 28 -15.26 -4.15 1.48
C GLN A 28 -13.90 -4.35 2.15
N THR A 29 -13.79 -4.02 3.44
CA THR A 29 -12.56 -4.21 4.21
C THR A 29 -12.11 -5.68 4.23
N ILE A 30 -13.05 -6.63 4.36
CA ILE A 30 -12.72 -8.06 4.33
C ILE A 30 -12.16 -8.46 2.96
N PHE A 31 -12.76 -8.01 1.86
CA PHE A 31 -12.24 -8.31 0.53
C PHE A 31 -10.85 -7.70 0.33
N ASP A 32 -10.69 -6.42 0.64
CA ASP A 32 -9.43 -5.69 0.51
C ASP A 32 -8.29 -6.30 1.34
N THR A 33 -8.60 -6.86 2.53
CA THR A 33 -7.60 -7.55 3.38
C THR A 33 -7.37 -9.01 2.99
N SER A 34 -8.37 -9.67 2.40
CA SER A 34 -8.27 -11.07 1.96
C SER A 34 -7.53 -11.23 0.63
N GLU A 35 -7.56 -10.19 -0.22
CA GLU A 35 -6.72 -10.12 -1.40
C GLU A 35 -5.28 -9.93 -0.93
N LYS A 36 -4.54 -11.05 -0.81
CA LYS A 36 -3.09 -10.99 -0.71
C LYS A 36 -2.59 -10.24 -1.93
N ALA A 37 -2.15 -9.00 -1.73
CA ALA A 37 -1.42 -8.27 -2.75
C ALA A 37 -0.34 -9.21 -3.29
N LEU A 38 -0.29 -9.36 -4.61
CA LEU A 38 0.67 -10.25 -5.31
C LEU A 38 2.12 -9.97 -4.86
N TYR A 39 2.36 -8.75 -4.35
CA TYR A 39 3.54 -8.31 -3.62
C TYR A 39 3.13 -7.55 -2.36
N ALA A 40 2.68 -8.26 -1.33
CA ALA A 40 2.41 -7.67 -0.03
C ALA A 40 3.72 -7.16 0.59
N LEU A 41 3.75 -5.89 0.95
CA LEU A 41 4.83 -5.31 1.74
C LEU A 41 4.79 -5.91 3.15
N SER A 42 5.96 -6.15 3.74
CA SER A 42 6.03 -6.40 5.17
C SER A 42 5.63 -5.13 5.93
N PRO A 43 5.15 -5.23 7.19
CA PRO A 43 4.85 -4.06 8.02
C PRO A 43 6.02 -3.07 8.08
N GLU A 44 7.25 -3.57 8.15
CA GLU A 44 8.46 -2.75 8.20
C GLU A 44 8.71 -2.01 6.88
N GLN A 45 8.39 -2.63 5.74
CA GLN A 45 8.50 -2.00 4.43
C GLN A 45 7.45 -0.90 4.25
N GLU A 46 6.21 -1.14 4.70
CA GLU A 46 5.15 -0.13 4.69
C GLU A 46 5.51 1.07 5.56
N GLU A 47 6.01 0.83 6.78
CA GLU A 47 6.48 1.88 7.68
C GLU A 47 7.65 2.67 7.07
N SER A 48 8.63 1.98 6.50
CA SER A 48 9.79 2.62 5.84
C SER A 48 9.38 3.52 4.68
N ILE A 49 8.43 3.08 3.84
CA ILE A 49 7.89 3.88 2.74
C ILE A 49 7.14 5.11 3.28
N LEU A 50 6.36 4.94 4.34
CA LEU A 50 5.61 6.04 4.96
C LEU A 50 6.56 7.09 5.54
N ILE A 51 7.63 6.68 6.21
CA ILE A 51 8.68 7.57 6.72
C ILE A 51 9.36 8.30 5.56
N GLY A 52 9.79 7.59 4.51
CA GLY A 52 10.44 8.19 3.35
C GLY A 52 9.56 9.24 2.65
N ARG A 53 8.26 8.96 2.49
CA ARG A 53 7.29 9.93 1.93
C ARG A 53 7.18 11.19 2.79
N LYS A 54 7.18 11.05 4.12
CA LYS A 54 7.16 12.20 5.04
C LYS A 54 8.44 13.02 4.95
N GLN A 55 9.60 12.36 4.90
CA GLN A 55 10.90 13.01 4.76
C GLN A 55 10.98 13.84 3.47
N ILE A 56 10.57 13.26 2.34
CA ILE A 56 10.52 13.98 1.05
C ILE A 56 9.61 15.21 1.15
N LYS A 57 8.41 15.06 1.70
CA LYS A 57 7.46 16.18 1.87
C LYS A 57 8.04 17.30 2.75
N ASN A 58 8.84 16.94 3.75
CA ASN A 58 9.46 17.87 4.68
C ASN A 58 10.80 18.44 4.15
N GLY A 59 11.20 18.12 2.92
CA GLY A 59 12.49 18.54 2.37
C GLY A 59 13.71 17.84 2.99
N GLN A 60 13.49 16.75 3.73
CA GLN A 60 14.53 15.94 4.37
C GLN A 60 15.06 14.90 3.39
N PHE A 61 15.52 15.35 2.22
CA PHE A 61 16.15 14.51 1.21
C PHE A 61 17.34 15.26 0.61
N SER A 62 18.31 14.50 0.10
CA SER A 62 19.43 15.05 -0.66
C SER A 62 19.29 14.60 -2.11
N SER A 63 19.60 15.50 -3.05
CA SER A 63 19.69 15.11 -4.47
C SER A 63 20.93 14.25 -4.70
N ASN A 64 20.91 13.44 -5.76
CA ASN A 64 22.06 12.64 -6.14
C ASN A 64 23.31 13.51 -6.36
N GLU A 65 23.15 14.66 -7.02
CA GLU A 65 24.24 15.61 -7.27
C GLU A 65 24.85 16.13 -5.97
N SER A 66 24.01 16.48 -4.98
CA SER A 66 24.45 16.95 -3.67
C SER A 66 25.29 15.88 -2.95
N VAL A 67 24.81 14.64 -2.93
CA VAL A 67 25.50 13.52 -2.27
C VAL A 67 26.83 13.21 -2.95
N ILE A 68 26.85 13.19 -4.29
CA ILE A 68 28.08 12.93 -5.06
C ILE A 68 29.11 14.06 -4.88
N SER A 69 28.66 15.31 -4.79
CA SER A 69 29.55 16.44 -4.52
C SER A 69 30.21 16.34 -3.15
N GLU A 70 29.42 16.09 -2.10
CA GLU A 70 29.93 15.92 -0.73
C GLU A 70 30.94 14.76 -0.64
N MET A 71 30.61 13.62 -1.26
CA MET A 71 31.50 12.46 -1.32
C MET A 71 32.84 12.78 -1.99
N LYS A 72 32.83 13.55 -3.09
CA LYS A 72 34.07 13.97 -3.78
C LYS A 72 34.90 14.91 -2.91
N GLU A 73 34.26 15.83 -2.19
CA GLU A 73 34.97 16.71 -1.26
C GLU A 73 35.67 15.94 -0.14
N TRP A 74 35.04 14.89 0.38
CA TRP A 74 35.64 14.04 1.41
C TRP A 74 36.88 13.31 0.89
N LEU A 75 36.84 12.78 -0.33
CA LEU A 75 37.98 12.08 -0.95
C LEU A 75 39.20 12.99 -1.22
N VAL A 76 39.02 14.31 -1.27
CA VAL A 76 40.10 15.29 -1.49
C VAL A 76 40.67 15.81 -0.17
N LYS A 77 39.97 15.61 0.95
CA LYS A 77 40.42 16.03 2.29
C LYS A 77 41.32 15.01 2.98
N GLU A 78 41.50 13.81 2.42
CA GLU A 78 42.58 12.87 2.76
C GLU A 78 43.85 13.16 1.94
#